data_AF-A0A833E8I2-F1
#
_entry.id   AF-A0A833E8I2-F1
#
_cell.length_a   1.000
_cell.length_b   1.000
_cell.length_c   1.000
_cell.angle_alpha   90.00
_cell.angle_beta   90.00
_cell.angle_gamma   90.00
#
_symmetry.space_group_name_H-M   'P 1'
#
loop_
_entity.id
_entity.type
_entity.pdbx_description
1 polymer ?
#
loop_
_entity_poly.entity_id
_entity_poly.type
_entity_poly.pdbx_seq_one_letter_code
_entity_poly.pdbx_strand_id
1 'polypeptide(L)'
;PDLMLKYYGYDNFARAKGLRVVRIATHPELQGRGVGSFALKKLVEYAEAGDYSWVGAVFGATDSLLRFWMKNGFVPVHVSPKRNPESGEYSTAVIRPLRPAIRDIVRTTNFGMKLRLAYELDNFYRNMEPEVALILFSSGERRGVPLDLTTPEKRKLRRLVEGGLHYDALSEVIYRMVINYFIGNMEPKMEERDMLYLIEKVLKKRTWKGVGDVFNRDPMKVARRIDRILYGLARWYLGDAR
;
A
#
# COMPACT_ATOMS: atom_id res chain seq x y z
N PRO A 1 -7.59 -6.85 18.90
CA PRO A 1 -7.59 -5.83 19.97
C PRO A 1 -6.16 -5.39 20.33
N ASP A 2 -5.32 -6.31 20.80
CA ASP A 2 -3.94 -6.05 21.23
C ASP A 2 -3.09 -5.26 20.24
N LEU A 3 -3.16 -5.62 18.96
CA LEU A 3 -2.41 -4.93 17.91
C LEU A 3 -2.79 -3.45 17.83
N MET A 4 -4.09 -3.14 17.88
CA MET A 4 -4.59 -1.77 17.81
C MET A 4 -4.26 -0.95 19.06
N LEU A 5 -4.22 -1.61 20.22
CA LEU A 5 -3.82 -0.99 21.48
C LEU A 5 -2.31 -0.73 21.53
N LYS A 6 -1.50 -1.78 21.38
CA LYS A 6 -0.05 -1.74 21.60
C LYS A 6 0.70 -0.94 20.55
N TYR A 7 0.32 -1.05 19.27
CA TYR A 7 1.02 -0.36 18.17
C TYR A 7 0.46 1.01 17.84
N TYR A 8 -0.83 1.25 18.11
CA TYR A 8 -1.52 2.46 17.66
C TYR A 8 -2.24 3.23 18.76
N GLY A 9 -2.24 2.74 20.01
CA GLY A 9 -2.78 3.47 21.17
C GLY A 9 -4.30 3.62 21.18
N TYR A 10 -5.05 2.81 20.41
CA TYR A 10 -6.51 2.93 20.36
C TYR A 10 -7.21 2.16 21.48
N ASP A 11 -7.29 2.76 22.68
CA ASP A 11 -8.01 2.22 23.84
C ASP A 11 -9.50 1.95 23.55
N ASN A 12 -10.14 2.89 22.84
CA ASN A 12 -11.53 2.77 22.43
C ASN A 12 -11.77 1.58 21.49
N PHE A 13 -10.81 1.28 20.60
CA PHE A 13 -10.87 0.07 19.78
C PHE A 13 -10.76 -1.19 20.63
N ALA A 14 -9.88 -1.20 21.64
CA ALA A 14 -9.67 -2.36 22.50
C ALA A 14 -10.92 -2.72 23.33
N ARG A 15 -11.71 -1.71 23.72
CA ARG A 15 -12.99 -1.88 24.42
C ARG A 15 -14.14 -2.28 23.49
N ALA A 16 -14.01 -2.06 22.19
CA ALA A 16 -15.06 -2.34 21.22
C ALA A 16 -15.19 -3.84 20.96
N LYS A 17 -16.42 -4.36 21.09
CA LYS A 17 -16.75 -5.74 20.77
C LYS A 17 -16.58 -5.99 19.28
N GLY A 18 -15.90 -7.07 18.90
CA GLY A 18 -15.70 -7.42 17.49
C GLY A 18 -15.44 -8.90 17.26
N LEU A 19 -15.50 -9.30 16.00
CA LEU A 19 -15.29 -10.69 15.57
C LEU A 19 -13.96 -10.82 14.82
N ARG A 20 -13.18 -11.83 15.18
CA ARG A 20 -11.97 -12.19 14.43
C ARG A 20 -12.20 -13.47 13.65
N VAL A 21 -12.13 -13.38 12.32
CA VAL A 21 -12.07 -14.54 11.45
C VAL A 21 -10.69 -15.18 11.62
N VAL A 22 -10.66 -16.40 12.15
CA VAL A 22 -9.42 -17.17 12.35
C VAL A 22 -9.07 -17.96 11.10
N ARG A 23 -10.07 -18.55 10.44
CA ARG A 23 -9.88 -19.36 9.23
C ARG A 23 -11.11 -19.27 8.36
N ILE A 24 -10.89 -19.28 7.04
CA ILE A 24 -11.91 -19.53 6.04
C ILE A 24 -11.48 -20.80 5.32
N ALA A 25 -12.38 -21.76 5.20
CA ALA A 25 -12.15 -23.00 4.47
C ALA A 25 -13.22 -23.14 3.40
N THR A 26 -12.77 -23.27 2.15
CA THR A 26 -13.62 -23.57 0.99
C THR A 26 -12.99 -24.75 0.27
N HIS A 27 -13.83 -25.67 -0.23
CA HIS A 27 -13.36 -26.78 -1.05
C HIS A 27 -12.51 -26.26 -2.23
N PRO A 28 -11.36 -26.89 -2.58
CA PRO A 28 -10.47 -26.40 -3.63
C PRO A 28 -11.18 -26.12 -4.97
N GLU A 29 -12.09 -27.01 -5.38
CA GLU A 29 -12.86 -26.87 -6.64
C GLU A 29 -13.86 -25.69 -6.64
N LEU A 30 -14.17 -25.16 -5.46
CA LEU A 30 -15.09 -24.04 -5.27
C LEU A 30 -14.36 -22.72 -4.98
N GLN A 31 -13.02 -22.73 -4.91
CA GLN A 31 -12.24 -21.51 -4.80
C GLN A 31 -12.45 -20.62 -6.03
N GLY A 32 -12.44 -19.30 -5.83
CA GLY A 32 -12.71 -18.34 -6.89
C GLY A 32 -14.19 -18.22 -7.32
N ARG A 33 -15.09 -19.12 -6.87
CA ARG A 33 -16.52 -19.08 -7.22
C ARG A 33 -17.38 -18.22 -6.29
N GLY A 34 -16.76 -17.46 -5.39
CA GLY A 34 -17.46 -16.50 -4.51
C GLY A 34 -18.04 -17.09 -3.21
N VAL A 35 -17.86 -18.38 -2.92
CA VAL A 35 -18.37 -19.02 -1.69
C VAL A 35 -17.83 -18.34 -0.43
N GLY A 36 -16.52 -18.08 -0.37
CA GLY A 36 -15.90 -17.37 0.77
C GLY A 36 -16.41 -15.94 0.93
N SER A 37 -16.66 -15.24 -0.19
CA SER A 37 -17.27 -13.90 -0.18
C SER A 37 -18.70 -13.94 0.34
N PHE A 38 -19.49 -14.94 -0.06
CA PHE A 38 -20.85 -15.13 0.44
C PHE A 38 -20.86 -15.40 1.95
N ALA A 39 -19.97 -16.29 2.43
CA ALA A 39 -19.82 -16.56 3.86
C ALA A 39 -19.43 -15.30 4.65
N LEU A 40 -18.47 -14.51 4.14
CA LEU A 40 -18.10 -13.23 4.76
C LEU A 40 -19.25 -12.23 4.77
N LYS A 41 -20.03 -12.14 3.69
CA LYS A 41 -21.22 -11.30 3.64
C LYS A 41 -22.21 -11.67 4.74
N LYS A 42 -22.50 -12.97 4.92
CA LYS A 42 -23.39 -13.45 5.99
C LYS A 42 -22.84 -13.21 7.39
N LEU A 43 -21.54 -13.39 7.59
CA LEU A 43 -20.88 -13.05 8.85
C LEU A 43 -21.00 -11.57 9.19
N VAL A 44 -20.82 -10.68 8.19
CA VAL A 44 -20.96 -9.24 8.38
C VAL A 44 -22.41 -8.86 8.68
N GLU A 45 -23.39 -9.41 7.95
CA GLU A 45 -24.82 -9.19 8.22
C GLU A 45 -25.17 -9.59 9.67
N TYR A 46 -24.69 -10.75 10.13
CA TYR A 46 -24.84 -11.19 11.52
C TYR A 46 -24.18 -10.22 12.52
N ALA A 47 -22.96 -9.77 12.22
CA ALA A 47 -22.22 -8.86 13.09
C ALA A 47 -22.87 -7.48 13.19
N GLU A 48 -23.42 -6.98 12.07
CA GLU A 48 -24.13 -5.70 11.99
C GLU A 48 -25.46 -5.73 12.73
N ALA A 49 -26.22 -6.82 12.61
CA ALA A 49 -27.46 -7.05 13.35
C ALA A 49 -27.23 -7.25 14.85
N GLY A 50 -26.06 -7.77 15.22
CA GLY A 50 -25.60 -7.81 16.60
C GLY A 50 -24.94 -6.50 17.06
N ASP A 51 -24.50 -6.49 18.31
CA ASP A 51 -23.74 -5.37 18.88
C ASP A 51 -22.22 -5.51 18.65
N TYR A 52 -21.81 -5.77 17.40
CA TYR A 52 -20.39 -5.82 17.04
C TYR A 52 -19.98 -4.52 16.33
N SER A 53 -18.80 -4.02 16.69
CA SER A 53 -18.24 -2.78 16.15
C SER A 53 -17.31 -3.01 14.95
N TRP A 54 -16.76 -4.22 14.80
CA TRP A 54 -15.84 -4.57 13.73
C TRP A 54 -15.77 -6.08 13.46
N VAL A 55 -15.39 -6.44 12.24
CA VAL A 55 -14.91 -7.78 11.87
C VAL A 55 -13.48 -7.66 11.38
N GLY A 56 -12.59 -8.57 11.72
CA GLY A 56 -11.20 -8.51 11.28
C GLY A 56 -10.56 -9.88 11.10
N ALA A 57 -9.37 -9.90 10.50
CA ALA A 57 -8.57 -11.09 10.28
C ALA A 57 -7.08 -10.77 10.29
N VAL A 58 -6.25 -11.79 10.51
CA VAL A 58 -4.79 -11.72 10.33
C VAL A 58 -4.37 -12.92 9.50
N PHE A 59 -3.59 -12.68 8.45
CA PHE A 59 -3.15 -13.70 7.50
C PHE A 59 -1.82 -13.28 6.87
N GLY A 60 -1.12 -14.20 6.20
CA GLY A 60 0.09 -13.85 5.44
C GLY A 60 -0.25 -13.14 4.13
N ALA A 61 0.43 -12.03 3.87
CA ALA A 61 0.15 -11.12 2.77
C ALA A 61 0.53 -11.72 1.42
N THR A 62 -0.45 -12.31 0.75
CA THR A 62 -0.38 -12.69 -0.66
C THR A 62 -1.30 -11.82 -1.50
N ASP A 63 -1.02 -11.70 -2.80
CA ASP A 63 -1.87 -10.99 -3.76
C ASP A 63 -3.34 -11.47 -3.66
N SER A 64 -3.54 -12.79 -3.71
CA SER A 64 -4.88 -13.40 -3.75
C SER A 64 -5.67 -13.13 -2.48
N LEU A 65 -5.05 -13.29 -1.30
CA LEU A 65 -5.73 -13.02 -0.02
C LEU A 65 -6.00 -11.54 0.17
N LEU A 66 -5.04 -10.65 -0.10
CA LEU A 66 -5.25 -9.21 0.03
C LEU A 66 -6.40 -8.75 -0.87
N ARG A 67 -6.43 -9.16 -2.14
CA ARG A 67 -7.52 -8.84 -3.06
C ARG A 67 -8.86 -9.41 -2.59
N PHE A 68 -8.88 -10.64 -2.07
CA PHE A 68 -10.07 -11.24 -1.49
C PHE A 68 -10.62 -10.40 -0.33
N TRP A 69 -9.80 -10.05 0.66
CA TRP A 69 -10.25 -9.28 1.82
C TRP A 69 -10.69 -7.86 1.42
N MET A 70 -9.92 -7.17 0.57
CA MET A 70 -10.24 -5.82 0.09
C MET A 70 -11.52 -5.78 -0.73
N LYS A 71 -11.73 -6.74 -1.64
CA LYS A 71 -12.98 -6.88 -2.40
C LYS A 71 -14.20 -7.08 -1.49
N ASN A 72 -14.02 -7.72 -0.33
CA ASN A 72 -15.07 -7.92 0.66
C ASN A 72 -15.16 -6.75 1.68
N GLY A 73 -14.58 -5.59 1.39
CA GLY A 73 -14.73 -4.38 2.20
C GLY A 73 -13.89 -4.33 3.47
N PHE A 74 -12.87 -5.20 3.59
CA PHE A 74 -11.90 -5.13 4.68
C PHE A 74 -10.73 -4.23 4.28
N VAL A 75 -10.25 -3.44 5.23
CA VAL A 75 -9.16 -2.48 5.02
C VAL A 75 -7.93 -2.95 5.80
N PRO A 76 -6.76 -3.10 5.15
CA PRO A 76 -5.50 -3.35 5.85
C PRO A 76 -5.16 -2.24 6.84
N VAL A 77 -4.81 -2.61 8.06
CA VAL A 77 -4.44 -1.67 9.12
C VAL A 77 -3.03 -1.92 9.66
N HIS A 78 -2.42 -3.05 9.34
CA HIS A 78 -1.08 -3.37 9.80
C HIS A 78 -0.41 -4.41 8.93
N VAL A 79 0.90 -4.29 8.78
CA VAL A 79 1.79 -5.30 8.20
C VAL A 79 2.94 -5.51 9.18
N SER A 80 3.21 -6.75 9.56
CA SER A 80 4.29 -7.06 10.49
C SER A 80 5.64 -6.76 9.83
N PRO A 81 6.62 -6.16 10.55
CA PRO A 81 7.94 -5.88 9.97
C PRO A 81 8.80 -7.13 9.78
N LYS A 82 8.39 -8.26 10.36
CA LYS A 82 9.06 -9.56 10.23
C LYS A 82 8.17 -10.50 9.42
N ARG A 83 8.79 -11.26 8.53
CA ARG A 83 8.15 -12.40 7.84
C ARG A 83 7.93 -13.52 8.85
N ASN A 84 6.84 -14.27 8.69
CA ASN A 84 6.66 -15.50 9.41
C ASN A 84 7.74 -16.51 8.94
N PRO A 85 8.53 -17.11 9.85
CA PRO A 85 9.56 -18.08 9.48
C PRO A 85 9.03 -19.30 8.73
N GLU A 86 7.79 -19.71 8.99
CA GLU A 86 7.16 -20.91 8.40
C GLU A 86 6.61 -20.63 7.00
N SER A 87 5.85 -19.55 6.82
CA SER A 87 5.23 -19.25 5.53
C SER A 87 6.07 -18.36 4.63
N GLY A 88 7.05 -17.62 5.18
CA GLY A 88 7.74 -16.57 4.45
C GLY A 88 6.83 -15.37 4.13
N GLU A 89 5.65 -15.25 4.68
CA GLU A 89 4.76 -14.12 4.36
C GLU A 89 4.83 -13.05 5.44
N TYR A 90 4.58 -11.80 5.05
CA TYR A 90 4.36 -10.72 6.02
C TYR A 90 2.96 -10.85 6.60
N SER A 91 2.81 -10.90 7.92
CA SER A 91 1.48 -10.98 8.53
C SER A 91 0.76 -9.65 8.38
N THR A 92 -0.42 -9.66 7.77
CA THR A 92 -1.25 -8.47 7.58
C THR A 92 -2.54 -8.59 8.37
N ALA A 93 -2.88 -7.54 9.11
CA ALA A 93 -4.17 -7.40 9.77
C ALA A 93 -5.11 -6.54 8.93
N VAL A 94 -6.33 -7.00 8.75
CA VAL A 94 -7.40 -6.27 8.05
C VAL A 94 -8.62 -6.12 8.95
N ILE A 95 -9.35 -5.02 8.79
CA ILE A 95 -10.55 -4.70 9.57
C ILE A 95 -11.64 -4.18 8.64
N ARG A 96 -12.85 -4.70 8.79
CA ARG A 96 -14.09 -4.11 8.28
C ARG A 96 -14.82 -3.40 9.44
N PRO A 97 -14.85 -2.05 9.43
CA PRO A 97 -15.55 -1.28 10.47
C PRO A 97 -17.07 -1.38 10.29
N LEU A 98 -17.81 -1.61 11.38
CA LEU A 98 -19.29 -1.70 11.36
C LEU A 98 -19.96 -0.49 12.04
N ARG A 99 -19.17 0.38 12.66
CA ARG A 99 -19.63 1.58 13.37
C ARG A 99 -18.77 2.80 12.97
N PRO A 100 -19.33 4.03 12.97
CA PRO A 100 -18.60 5.23 12.57
C PRO A 100 -17.29 5.45 13.33
N ALA A 101 -17.30 5.30 14.66
CA ALA A 101 -16.11 5.46 15.49
C ALA A 101 -14.96 4.52 15.08
N ILE A 102 -15.26 3.27 14.69
CA ILE A 102 -14.23 2.34 14.21
C ILE A 102 -13.80 2.67 12.78
N ARG A 103 -14.70 3.22 11.95
CA ARG A 103 -14.35 3.63 10.58
C ARG A 103 -13.26 4.68 10.57
N ASP A 104 -13.35 5.69 11.45
CA ASP A 104 -12.33 6.74 11.57
C ASP A 104 -10.98 6.21 12.05
N ILE A 105 -11.00 5.29 13.02
CA ILE A 105 -9.79 4.58 13.49
C ILE A 105 -9.16 3.79 12.34
N VAL A 106 -9.93 2.98 11.62
CA VAL A 106 -9.44 2.17 10.50
C VAL A 106 -8.87 3.05 9.39
N ARG A 107 -9.55 4.16 9.05
CA ARG A 107 -9.08 5.12 8.04
C ARG A 107 -7.74 5.76 8.42
N THR A 108 -7.60 6.19 9.66
CA THR A 108 -6.37 6.81 10.17
C THR A 108 -5.24 5.80 10.23
N THR A 109 -5.53 4.59 10.73
CA THR A 109 -4.54 3.51 10.87
C THR A 109 -4.08 2.99 9.51
N ASN A 110 -4.97 2.84 8.54
CA ASN A 110 -4.62 2.45 7.17
C ASN A 110 -3.63 3.44 6.54
N PHE A 111 -3.87 4.75 6.70
CA PHE A 111 -2.95 5.76 6.20
C PHE A 111 -1.59 5.72 6.90
N GLY A 112 -1.57 5.58 8.23
CA GLY A 112 -0.32 5.39 8.98
C GLY A 112 0.45 4.14 8.54
N MET A 113 -0.27 3.05 8.26
CA MET A 113 0.32 1.82 7.72
C MET A 113 0.92 2.03 6.32
N LYS A 114 0.21 2.71 5.41
CA LYS A 114 0.74 3.08 4.08
C LYS A 114 1.99 3.95 4.20
N LEU A 115 1.98 4.94 5.09
CA LEU A 115 3.12 5.82 5.33
C LEU A 115 4.35 5.03 5.83
N ARG A 116 4.16 4.18 6.85
CA ARG A 116 5.23 3.33 7.36
C ARG A 116 5.75 2.36 6.29
N LEU A 117 4.86 1.74 5.53
CA LEU A 117 5.23 0.85 4.44
C LEU A 117 6.13 1.58 3.43
N ALA A 118 5.73 2.78 3.00
CA ALA A 118 6.48 3.58 2.05
C ALA A 118 7.90 3.92 2.54
N TYR A 119 8.07 4.23 3.84
CA TYR A 119 9.38 4.57 4.41
C TYR A 119 10.28 3.37 4.71
N GLU A 120 9.71 2.17 4.87
CA GLU A 120 10.44 0.98 5.36
C GLU A 120 10.57 -0.12 4.30
N LEU A 121 10.20 0.18 3.04
CA LEU A 121 10.23 -0.77 1.94
C LEU A 121 11.65 -1.25 1.59
N ASP A 122 12.67 -0.41 1.78
CA ASP A 122 14.07 -0.76 1.61
C ASP A 122 14.69 -1.45 2.84
N ASN A 123 13.96 -1.47 3.96
CA ASN A 123 14.40 -2.03 5.24
C ASN A 123 13.58 -3.28 5.59
N PHE A 124 12.59 -3.16 6.49
CA PHE A 124 11.81 -4.30 6.98
C PHE A 124 11.05 -5.05 5.89
N TYR A 125 10.63 -4.34 4.83
CA TYR A 125 9.85 -4.92 3.73
C TYR A 125 10.66 -5.14 2.44
N ARG A 126 12.00 -5.21 2.53
CA ARG A 126 12.90 -5.38 1.36
C ARG A 126 12.56 -6.59 0.49
N ASN A 127 12.05 -7.65 1.12
CA ASN A 127 11.69 -8.91 0.45
C ASN A 127 10.22 -8.99 0.05
N MET A 128 9.42 -7.94 0.29
CA MET A 128 8.03 -7.91 -0.15
C MET A 128 7.95 -7.81 -1.67
N GLU A 129 7.07 -8.60 -2.27
CA GLU A 129 6.73 -8.53 -3.68
C GLU A 129 6.14 -7.15 -4.02
N PRO A 130 6.54 -6.51 -5.13
CA PRO A 130 6.08 -5.16 -5.45
C PRO A 130 4.57 -5.10 -5.70
N GLU A 131 3.95 -6.18 -6.17
CA GLU A 131 2.50 -6.31 -6.35
C GLU A 131 1.77 -6.30 -5.01
N VAL A 132 2.31 -6.99 -4.00
CA VAL A 132 1.76 -6.98 -2.63
C VAL A 132 1.83 -5.57 -2.05
N ALA A 133 2.97 -4.89 -2.21
CA ALA A 133 3.11 -3.49 -1.78
C ALA A 133 2.11 -2.57 -2.49
N LEU A 134 1.92 -2.74 -3.81
CA LEU A 134 0.98 -1.95 -4.60
C LEU A 134 -0.47 -2.14 -4.15
N ILE A 135 -0.89 -3.37 -3.85
CA ILE A 135 -2.23 -3.65 -3.32
C ILE A 135 -2.43 -2.96 -1.97
N LEU A 136 -1.42 -3.01 -1.09
CA LEU A 136 -1.46 -2.33 0.21
C LEU A 136 -1.56 -0.80 0.06
N PHE A 137 -0.81 -0.18 -0.87
CA PHE A 137 -0.93 1.26 -1.16
C PHE A 137 -2.30 1.63 -1.73
N SER A 138 -2.87 0.76 -2.55
CA SER A 138 -4.19 0.95 -3.17
C SER A 138 -5.35 0.77 -2.19
N SER A 139 -5.07 0.43 -0.93
CA SER A 139 -6.09 0.14 0.08
C SER A 139 -6.63 1.38 0.80
N GLY A 140 -7.85 1.24 1.31
CA GLY A 140 -8.54 2.27 2.08
C GLY A 140 -8.94 3.50 1.26
N GLU A 141 -9.25 4.59 1.95
CA GLU A 141 -9.59 5.85 1.31
C GLU A 141 -8.35 6.52 0.71
N ARG A 142 -8.53 7.06 -0.50
CA ARG A 142 -7.57 7.94 -1.16
C ARG A 142 -7.76 9.36 -0.66
N ARG A 143 -6.65 10.06 -0.39
CA ARG A 143 -6.67 11.46 0.04
C ARG A 143 -5.57 12.24 -0.67
N GLY A 144 -5.85 13.50 -1.01
CA GLY A 144 -4.79 14.41 -1.47
C GLY A 144 -3.83 14.68 -0.32
N VAL A 145 -2.56 14.31 -0.48
CA VAL A 145 -1.52 14.66 0.49
C VAL A 145 -0.74 15.84 -0.13
N PRO A 146 -0.75 17.03 0.48
CA PRO A 146 0.03 18.13 -0.05
C PRO A 146 1.53 17.77 0.03
N LEU A 147 2.25 18.05 -1.05
CA LEU A 147 3.71 17.99 -1.07
C LEU A 147 4.22 19.42 -1.17
N ASP A 148 4.77 19.92 -0.07
CA ASP A 148 5.40 21.23 -0.07
C ASP A 148 6.80 21.13 -0.68
N LEU A 149 6.95 21.73 -1.86
CA LEU A 149 8.20 21.80 -2.61
C LEU A 149 8.76 23.21 -2.49
N THR A 150 9.98 23.29 -1.96
CA THR A 150 10.71 24.55 -1.86
C THR A 150 11.03 25.10 -3.25
N THR A 151 11.28 26.41 -3.35
CA THR A 151 11.67 27.05 -4.62
C THR A 151 12.91 26.41 -5.28
N PRO A 152 13.98 26.05 -4.55
CA PRO A 152 15.10 25.32 -5.12
C PRO A 152 14.71 23.93 -5.67
N GLU A 153 13.89 23.16 -4.97
CA GLU A 153 13.42 21.84 -5.44
C GLU A 153 12.60 21.98 -6.72
N LYS A 154 11.69 22.96 -6.79
CA LYS A 154 10.92 23.27 -8.01
C LYS A 154 11.83 23.60 -9.19
N ARG A 155 12.89 24.39 -8.99
CA ARG A 155 13.87 24.70 -10.06
C ARG A 155 14.60 23.44 -10.54
N LYS A 156 15.06 22.59 -9.62
CA LYS A 156 15.70 21.33 -9.99
C LYS A 156 14.73 20.42 -10.77
N LEU A 157 13.47 20.28 -10.33
CA LEU A 157 12.46 19.49 -11.04
C LEU A 157 12.19 20.00 -12.46
N ARG A 158 12.18 21.32 -12.69
CA ARG A 158 12.06 21.87 -14.06
C ARG A 158 13.24 21.43 -14.94
N ARG A 159 14.47 21.51 -14.42
CA ARG A 159 15.66 21.03 -15.15
C ARG A 159 15.61 19.53 -15.45
N LEU A 160 15.01 18.73 -14.56
CA LEU A 160 14.75 17.30 -14.82
C LEU A 160 13.79 17.14 -16.01
N VAL A 161 12.67 17.87 -16.02
CA VAL A 161 11.66 17.84 -17.09
C VAL A 161 12.22 18.32 -18.45
N GLU A 162 13.15 19.28 -18.43
CA GLU A 162 13.86 19.79 -19.61
C GLU A 162 14.96 18.82 -20.11
N GLY A 163 15.20 17.71 -19.42
CA GLY A 163 16.24 16.73 -19.76
C GLY A 163 17.66 17.15 -19.35
N GLY A 164 17.80 18.21 -18.56
CA GLY A 164 19.09 18.74 -18.09
C GLY A 164 19.60 18.10 -16.80
N LEU A 165 18.84 17.22 -16.16
CA LEU A 165 19.22 16.46 -14.96
C LEU A 165 18.75 15.00 -15.06
N HIS A 166 19.41 14.11 -14.32
CA HIS A 166 19.04 12.71 -14.15
C HIS A 166 18.57 12.42 -12.72
N TYR A 167 17.97 11.23 -12.52
CA TYR A 167 17.44 10.74 -11.24
C TYR A 167 18.35 11.03 -10.03
N ASP A 168 19.66 10.79 -10.14
CA ASP A 168 20.59 10.86 -9.00
C ASP A 168 20.72 12.28 -8.42
N ALA A 169 20.55 13.33 -9.22
CA ALA A 169 20.71 14.74 -8.79
C ALA A 169 19.54 15.26 -7.91
N LEU A 170 18.47 14.47 -7.81
CA LEU A 170 17.16 14.85 -7.26
C LEU A 170 16.50 13.70 -6.49
N SER A 171 17.26 12.67 -6.16
CA SER A 171 16.74 11.44 -5.55
C SER A 171 15.97 11.72 -4.25
N GLU A 172 16.35 12.75 -3.49
CA GLU A 172 15.68 13.19 -2.27
C GLU A 172 14.26 13.71 -2.53
N VAL A 173 14.08 14.51 -3.59
CA VAL A 173 12.80 15.10 -3.97
C VAL A 173 11.92 14.04 -4.62
N ILE A 174 12.51 13.22 -5.49
CA ILE A 174 11.82 12.12 -6.17
C ILE A 174 11.29 11.11 -5.15
N TYR A 175 12.07 10.79 -4.11
CA TYR A 175 11.62 9.90 -3.04
C TYR A 175 10.38 10.44 -2.35
N ARG A 176 10.38 11.73 -1.95
CA ARG A 176 9.20 12.39 -1.34
C ARG A 176 8.00 12.41 -2.29
N MET A 177 8.20 12.68 -3.57
CA MET A 177 7.14 12.66 -4.60
C MET A 177 6.53 11.27 -4.77
N VAL A 178 7.35 10.23 -4.88
CA VAL A 178 6.86 8.85 -5.05
C VAL A 178 6.14 8.37 -3.79
N ILE A 179 6.64 8.68 -2.60
CA ILE A 179 5.89 8.41 -1.36
C ILE A 179 4.52 9.11 -1.41
N ASN A 180 4.50 10.41 -1.70
CA ASN A 180 3.28 11.21 -1.77
C ASN A 180 2.27 10.63 -2.77
N TYR A 181 2.75 10.17 -3.93
CA TYR A 181 1.95 9.48 -4.94
C TYR A 181 1.23 8.24 -4.37
N PHE A 182 1.97 7.32 -3.74
CA PHE A 182 1.44 6.04 -3.27
C PHE A 182 0.56 6.15 -2.03
N ILE A 183 0.86 7.06 -1.10
CA ILE A 183 0.01 7.26 0.10
C ILE A 183 -1.19 8.17 -0.19
N GLY A 184 -1.14 8.90 -1.30
CA GLY A 184 -2.12 9.89 -1.70
C GLY A 184 -3.20 9.35 -2.63
N ASN A 185 -3.49 10.10 -3.70
CA ASN A 185 -4.53 9.74 -4.68
C ASN A 185 -4.04 8.84 -5.81
N MET A 186 -2.72 8.60 -5.90
CA MET A 186 -2.07 7.95 -7.04
C MET A 186 -2.38 8.66 -8.36
N GLU A 187 -2.26 9.98 -8.34
CA GLU A 187 -2.38 10.85 -9.51
C GLU A 187 -1.02 11.47 -9.86
N PRO A 188 -0.66 11.57 -11.16
CA PRO A 188 -1.47 11.20 -12.32
C PRO A 188 -1.59 9.67 -12.47
N LYS A 189 -2.67 9.20 -13.11
CA LYS A 189 -2.82 7.76 -13.40
C LYS A 189 -1.60 7.21 -14.16
N MET A 190 -1.13 6.04 -13.70
CA MET A 190 -0.02 5.31 -14.31
C MET A 190 -0.41 3.87 -14.54
N GLU A 191 0.27 3.22 -15.49
CA GLU A 191 0.16 1.78 -15.67
C GLU A 191 0.68 1.05 -14.42
N GLU A 192 0.10 -0.11 -14.11
CA GLU A 192 0.54 -0.94 -12.98
C GLU A 192 2.05 -1.20 -13.00
N ARG A 193 2.58 -1.55 -14.18
CA ARG A 193 4.00 -1.80 -14.36
C ARG A 193 4.89 -0.61 -14.00
N ASP A 194 4.44 0.61 -14.29
CA ASP A 194 5.19 1.84 -13.99
C ASP A 194 5.23 2.08 -12.48
N MET A 195 4.13 1.81 -11.80
CA MET A 195 4.09 1.85 -10.34
C MET A 195 5.02 0.81 -9.72
N LEU A 196 5.07 -0.42 -10.26
CA LEU A 196 5.99 -1.46 -9.78
C LEU A 196 7.46 -1.04 -9.97
N TYR A 197 7.80 -0.38 -11.08
CA TYR A 197 9.14 0.19 -11.27
C TYR A 197 9.48 1.24 -10.20
N LEU A 198 8.55 2.14 -9.86
CA LEU A 198 8.76 3.14 -8.80
C LEU A 198 8.92 2.49 -7.43
N ILE A 199 8.14 1.44 -7.11
CA ILE A 199 8.29 0.68 -5.87
C ILE A 199 9.68 0.07 -5.78
N GLU A 200 10.13 -0.66 -6.81
CA GLU A 200 11.43 -1.35 -6.77
C GLU A 200 12.61 -0.38 -6.80
N LYS A 201 12.56 0.64 -7.67
CA LYS A 201 13.68 1.57 -7.83
C LYS A 201 13.75 2.59 -6.70
N VAL A 202 12.63 3.23 -6.39
CA VAL A 202 12.61 4.43 -5.53
C VAL A 202 12.34 4.06 -4.08
N LEU A 203 11.29 3.27 -3.81
CA LEU A 203 10.91 2.93 -2.43
C LEU A 203 11.79 1.83 -1.83
N LYS A 204 12.13 0.79 -2.61
CA LYS A 204 13.03 -0.29 -2.19
C LYS A 204 14.52 0.01 -2.43
N LYS A 205 14.82 1.17 -3.04
CA LYS A 205 16.17 1.66 -3.33
C LYS A 205 17.07 0.66 -4.08
N ARG A 206 16.50 -0.14 -4.99
CA ARG A 206 17.31 -1.11 -5.76
C ARG A 206 18.24 -0.42 -6.75
N THR A 207 19.34 -1.11 -7.08
CA THR A 207 20.20 -0.74 -8.20
C THR A 207 19.47 -0.94 -9.53
N TRP A 208 19.91 -0.26 -10.59
CA TRP A 208 19.33 -0.45 -11.93
C TRP A 208 19.36 -1.91 -12.39
N LYS A 209 20.47 -2.60 -12.11
CA LYS A 209 20.60 -4.05 -12.33
C LYS A 209 19.56 -4.83 -11.54
N GLY A 210 19.43 -4.56 -10.24
CA GLY A 210 18.47 -5.26 -9.38
C GLY A 210 17.01 -5.04 -9.76
N VAL A 211 16.66 -3.90 -10.36
CA VAL A 211 15.33 -3.68 -10.97
C VAL A 211 15.22 -4.45 -12.29
N GLY A 212 16.24 -4.40 -13.14
CA GLY A 212 16.30 -5.19 -14.38
C GLY A 212 16.09 -6.69 -14.15
N ASP A 213 16.73 -7.24 -13.12
CA ASP A 213 16.62 -8.65 -12.73
C ASP A 213 15.18 -9.00 -12.31
N VAL A 214 14.51 -8.15 -11.53
CA VAL A 214 13.11 -8.37 -11.08
C VAL A 214 12.15 -8.44 -12.26
N PHE A 215 12.31 -7.55 -13.24
CA PHE A 215 11.39 -7.46 -14.38
C PHE A 215 11.84 -8.25 -15.61
N ASN A 216 12.97 -8.97 -15.53
CA ASN A 216 13.65 -9.62 -16.64
C ASN A 216 13.83 -8.67 -17.84
N ARG A 217 14.44 -7.52 -17.60
CA ARG A 217 14.66 -6.45 -18.58
C ARG A 217 16.07 -5.86 -18.48
N ASP A 218 16.55 -5.39 -19.61
CA ASP A 218 17.80 -4.63 -19.70
C ASP A 218 17.78 -3.39 -18.77
N PRO A 219 18.79 -3.20 -17.89
CA PRO A 219 18.85 -2.09 -16.95
C PRO A 219 18.76 -0.71 -17.60
N MET A 220 19.33 -0.50 -18.79
CA MET A 220 19.26 0.79 -19.50
C MET A 220 17.85 1.07 -20.04
N LYS A 221 17.12 0.04 -20.49
CA LYS A 221 15.70 0.17 -20.86
C LYS A 221 14.84 0.50 -19.64
N VAL A 222 15.11 -0.12 -18.50
CA VAL A 222 14.42 0.17 -17.23
C VAL A 222 14.69 1.61 -16.77
N ALA A 223 15.94 2.05 -16.77
CA ALA A 223 16.32 3.42 -16.41
C ALA A 223 15.59 4.45 -17.28
N ARG A 224 15.60 4.28 -18.60
CA ARG A 224 14.88 5.17 -19.53
C ARG A 224 13.38 5.19 -19.31
N ARG A 225 12.76 4.05 -18.95
CA ARG A 225 11.32 4.01 -18.63
C ARG A 225 11.04 4.77 -17.35
N ILE A 226 11.85 4.57 -16.31
CA ILE A 226 11.74 5.27 -15.03
C ILE A 226 11.92 6.78 -15.20
N ASP A 227 12.90 7.24 -15.98
CA ASP A 227 13.07 8.67 -16.25
C ASP A 227 11.81 9.29 -16.88
N ARG A 228 11.18 8.61 -17.85
CA ARG A 228 9.92 9.09 -18.45
C ARG A 228 8.78 9.16 -17.45
N ILE A 229 8.66 8.16 -16.57
CA ILE A 229 7.64 8.15 -15.50
C ILE A 229 7.86 9.35 -14.57
N LEU A 230 9.12 9.56 -14.15
CA LEU A 230 9.49 10.65 -13.25
C LEU A 230 9.30 12.02 -13.90
N TYR A 231 9.51 12.17 -15.21
CA TYR A 231 9.20 13.40 -15.94
C TYR A 231 7.70 13.70 -15.91
N GLY A 232 6.85 12.71 -16.17
CA GLY A 232 5.40 12.86 -16.08
C GLY A 232 4.96 13.26 -14.67
N LEU A 233 5.50 12.58 -13.66
CA LEU A 233 5.21 12.87 -12.25
C LEU A 233 5.68 14.29 -11.87
N ALA A 234 6.88 14.69 -12.27
CA ALA A 234 7.42 16.02 -12.00
C ALA A 234 6.56 17.14 -12.61
N ARG A 235 6.12 16.99 -13.87
CA ARG A 235 5.18 17.94 -14.50
C ARG A 235 3.88 18.08 -13.71
N TRP A 236 3.32 16.97 -13.24
CA TRP A 236 2.09 17.00 -12.45
C TRP A 236 2.25 17.74 -11.11
N TYR A 237 3.37 17.51 -10.40
CA TYR A 237 3.67 18.21 -9.14
C TYR A 237 4.04 19.69 -9.33
N LEU A 238 4.61 20.06 -10.47
CA LEU A 238 4.87 21.45 -10.84
C LEU A 238 3.59 22.22 -11.24
N GLY A 239 2.51 21.50 -11.56
CA GLY A 239 1.24 22.08 -12.00
C GLY A 239 1.11 22.21 -13.53
N ASP A 240 2.10 21.74 -14.28
CA ASP A 240 2.14 21.83 -15.75
C ASP A 240 1.19 20.83 -16.45
N ALA A 241 0.66 19.86 -15.69
CA ALA A 241 -0.15 18.75 -16.19
C ALA A 241 -1.41 18.49 -15.33
N ARG A 242 -1.91 19.51 -14.60
CA ARG A 242 -3.15 19.45 -13.82
C ARG A 242 -4.36 19.89 -14.62
#